data_AF-A0A2V6Q5B7-F1
#
_entry.id   AF-A0A2V6Q5B7-F1
#
_cell.length_a   1.000
_cell.length_b   1.000
_cell.length_c   1.000
_cell.angle_alpha   90.00
_cell.angle_beta   90.00
_cell.angle_gamma   90.00
#
_symmetry.space_group_name_H-M   'P 1'
#
loop_
_entity.id
_entity.type
_entity.pdbx_description
1 polymer ?
#
loop_
_entity_poly.entity_id
_entity_poly.type
_entity_poly.pdbx_seq_one_letter_code
_entity_poly.pdbx_strand_id
1 'polypeptide(L)'
;MELYDVMRSTFSAREFTSDPVPDATLARILDMARFAPSGGNRQGWKVIVVRDPATKRALGDLHVDAGKRYMAQARNGESPWNAIDPPRVDQATIDKTVVPPHLTEPTATAPVVLVIGVDLKVVASTDQHL
;
A
#
# COMPACT_ATOMS: atom_id res chain seq x y z
N MET A 1 17.18 12.61 15.74
CA MET A 1 15.72 12.81 15.74
C MET A 1 15.18 11.82 16.73
N GLU A 2 14.40 12.29 17.69
CA GLU A 2 13.87 11.43 18.75
C GLU A 2 12.64 10.66 18.25
N LEU A 3 12.31 9.55 18.92
CA LEU A 3 11.19 8.68 18.53
C LEU A 3 9.88 9.46 18.34
N TYR A 4 9.53 10.31 19.30
CA TYR A 4 8.27 11.06 19.25
C TYR A 4 8.24 12.13 18.15
N ASP A 5 9.38 12.62 17.70
CA ASP A 5 9.45 13.53 16.56
C ASP A 5 9.11 12.78 15.27
N VAL A 6 9.68 11.58 15.09
CA VAL A 6 9.37 10.69 13.95
C VAL A 6 7.88 10.38 13.92
N MET A 7 7.31 9.97 15.06
CA MET A 7 5.90 9.58 15.16
C MET A 7 4.94 10.71 14.77
N ARG A 8 5.27 11.96 15.10
CA ARG A 8 4.42 13.13 14.80
C ARG A 8 4.64 13.72 13.41
N SER A 9 5.80 13.48 12.80
CA SER A 9 6.18 14.07 11.52
C SER A 9 6.05 13.12 10.33
N THR A 10 5.89 11.81 10.56
CA THR A 10 5.73 10.83 9.48
C THR A 10 4.43 11.10 8.71
N PHE A 11 4.56 11.32 7.39
CA PHE A 11 3.45 11.56 6.47
C PHE A 11 3.46 10.54 5.33
N SER A 12 2.34 10.43 4.60
CA SER A 12 2.27 9.60 3.40
C SER A 12 2.88 10.33 2.20
N ALA A 13 4.18 10.11 1.98
CA ALA A 13 4.88 10.62 0.80
C ALA A 13 4.35 9.97 -0.50
N ARG A 14 4.14 10.79 -1.52
CA ARG A 14 3.68 10.36 -2.87
C ARG A 14 4.57 10.91 -3.99
N GLU A 15 5.58 11.69 -3.64
CA GLU A 15 6.56 12.27 -4.56
C GLU A 15 7.94 11.89 -4.04
N PHE A 16 8.80 11.40 -4.93
CA PHE A 16 10.11 10.88 -4.59
C PHE A 16 11.16 11.50 -5.50
N THR A 17 12.36 11.74 -4.97
CA THR A 17 13.51 12.07 -5.80
C THR A 17 13.98 10.82 -6.56
N SER A 18 14.82 11.01 -7.58
CA SER A 18 15.48 9.90 -8.29
C SER A 18 16.66 9.30 -7.51
N ASP A 19 16.91 9.75 -6.27
CA ASP A 19 18.03 9.28 -5.48
C ASP A 19 17.84 7.80 -5.11
N PRO A 20 18.85 6.95 -5.35
CA PRO A 20 18.74 5.54 -5.03
C PRO A 20 18.75 5.34 -3.51
N VAL A 21 17.90 4.43 -3.02
CA VAL A 21 17.99 3.94 -1.63
C VAL A 21 19.01 2.80 -1.58
N PRO A 22 20.11 2.88 -0.80
CA PRO A 22 21.09 1.80 -0.70
C PRO A 22 20.52 0.53 -0.05
N ASP A 23 21.02 -0.65 -0.44
CA ASP A 23 20.58 -1.92 0.14
C ASP A 23 20.87 -2.01 1.65
N ALA A 24 22.00 -1.47 2.11
CA ALA A 24 22.32 -1.41 3.54
C ALA A 24 21.28 -0.61 4.35
N THR A 25 20.72 0.44 3.74
CA THR A 25 19.65 1.23 4.35
C THR A 25 18.38 0.40 4.48
N LEU A 26 17.98 -0.31 3.42
CA LEU A 26 16.82 -1.20 3.44
C LEU A 26 16.99 -2.35 4.45
N ALA A 27 18.17 -2.96 4.48
CA ALA A 27 18.49 -4.03 5.42
C ALA A 27 18.36 -3.55 6.87
N ARG A 28 18.87 -2.34 7.19
CA ARG A 28 18.71 -1.75 8.52
C ARG A 28 17.25 -1.47 8.88
N ILE A 29 16.45 -0.96 7.93
CA ILE A 29 15.01 -0.73 8.15
C ILE A 29 14.30 -2.05 8.46
N LEU A 30 14.53 -3.09 7.65
CA LEU A 30 13.88 -4.39 7.80
C LEU A 30 14.36 -5.15 9.05
N ASP A 31 15.62 -5.01 9.45
CA ASP A 31 16.16 -5.57 10.69
C ASP A 31 15.52 -4.94 11.93
N MET A 32 15.19 -3.65 11.91
CA MET A 32 14.42 -3.04 12.98
C MET A 32 12.93 -3.45 12.92
N ALA A 33 12.35 -3.52 11.72
CA ALA A 33 10.95 -3.87 11.53
C ALA A 33 10.58 -5.26 12.09
N ARG A 34 11.51 -6.22 12.07
CA ARG A 34 11.24 -7.59 12.58
C ARG A 34 11.03 -7.68 14.09
N PHE A 35 11.34 -6.62 14.84
CA PHE A 35 11.03 -6.55 16.27
C PHE A 35 9.59 -6.12 16.55
N ALA A 36 8.80 -5.80 15.53
CA ALA A 36 7.37 -5.59 15.70
C ALA A 36 6.72 -6.85 16.30
N PRO A 37 5.87 -6.72 17.33
CA PRO A 37 5.19 -7.87 17.92
C PRO A 37 4.29 -8.55 16.88
N SER A 38 4.26 -9.88 16.90
CA SER A 38 3.36 -10.68 16.06
C SER A 38 2.71 -11.80 16.88
N GLY A 39 1.49 -12.21 16.51
CA GLY A 39 0.74 -13.24 17.23
C GLY A 39 1.52 -14.55 17.32
N GLY A 40 1.82 -14.99 18.54
CA GLY A 40 2.67 -16.18 18.78
C GLY A 40 4.11 -16.03 18.27
N ASN A 41 4.59 -14.79 18.07
CA ASN A 41 5.88 -14.46 17.46
C ASN A 41 6.14 -15.14 16.10
N ARG A 42 5.08 -15.42 15.34
CA ARG A 42 5.17 -16.20 14.10
C ARG A 42 5.81 -15.45 12.93
N GLN A 43 5.86 -14.11 12.99
CA GLN A 43 6.51 -13.28 11.96
C GLN A 43 6.06 -13.63 10.53
N GLY A 44 4.74 -13.77 10.32
CA GLY A 44 4.17 -14.24 9.06
C GLY A 44 4.28 -13.31 7.86
N TRP A 45 4.92 -12.15 8.02
CA TRP A 45 5.08 -11.16 6.96
C TRP A 45 6.34 -11.47 6.13
N LYS A 46 6.28 -11.16 4.84
CA LYS A 46 7.38 -11.27 3.88
C LYS A 46 7.48 -9.96 3.12
N VAL A 47 8.70 -9.52 2.83
CA VAL A 47 8.94 -8.31 2.05
C VAL A 47 9.70 -8.66 0.78
N ILE A 48 9.15 -8.23 -0.36
CA ILE A 48 9.82 -8.29 -1.65
C ILE A 48 10.25 -6.87 -2.00
N VAL A 49 11.55 -6.68 -2.20
CA VAL A 49 12.14 -5.41 -2.62
C VAL A 49 12.11 -5.33 -4.14
N VAL A 50 11.33 -4.42 -4.69
CA VAL A 50 11.17 -4.25 -6.14
C VAL A 50 11.85 -2.95 -6.59
N ARG A 51 12.86 -3.08 -7.46
CA ARG A 51 13.55 -1.96 -8.11
C ARG A 51 13.34 -1.91 -9.62
N ASP A 52 13.04 -3.06 -10.23
CA ASP A 52 12.85 -3.18 -11.67
C ASP A 52 11.75 -2.21 -12.16
N PRO A 53 12.07 -1.27 -13.07
CA PRO A 53 11.13 -0.25 -13.53
C PRO A 53 9.87 -0.83 -14.18
N ALA A 54 10.01 -1.93 -14.93
CA ALA A 54 8.88 -2.56 -15.61
C ALA A 54 7.92 -3.19 -14.58
N THR A 55 8.45 -3.88 -13.58
CA THR A 55 7.68 -4.48 -12.49
C THR A 55 6.97 -3.42 -11.66
N LYS A 56 7.66 -2.32 -11.31
CA LYS A 56 7.04 -1.19 -10.58
C LYS A 56 5.90 -0.55 -11.37
N ARG A 57 6.07 -0.38 -12.69
CA ARG A 57 5.01 0.14 -13.57
C ARG A 57 3.81 -0.80 -13.60
N ALA A 58 4.05 -2.10 -13.80
CA ALA A 58 2.98 -3.10 -13.79
C ALA A 58 2.21 -3.11 -12.45
N LEU A 59 2.91 -2.96 -11.31
CA LEU A 59 2.26 -2.80 -10.00
C LEU A 59 1.40 -1.54 -9.94
N GLY A 60 1.87 -0.42 -10.48
CA GLY A 60 1.07 0.82 -10.59
C GLY A 60 -0.20 0.62 -11.43
N ASP A 61 -0.09 -0.06 -12.56
CA ASP A 61 -1.21 -0.32 -13.47
C ASP A 61 -2.29 -1.21 -12.83
N LEU A 62 -1.91 -2.17 -11.99
CA LEU A 62 -2.85 -3.01 -11.23
C LEU A 62 -3.72 -2.21 -10.24
N HIS A 63 -3.28 -1.02 -9.83
CA HIS A 63 -4.08 -0.16 -8.94
C HIS A 63 -5.18 0.61 -9.66
N VAL A 64 -5.20 0.64 -11.01
CA VAL A 64 -6.14 1.45 -11.78
C VAL A 64 -7.59 1.09 -11.43
N ASP A 65 -7.97 -0.18 -11.50
CA ASP A 65 -9.36 -0.59 -11.23
C ASP A 65 -9.79 -0.28 -9.80
N ALA A 66 -8.88 -0.46 -8.85
CA ALA A 66 -9.14 -0.10 -7.46
C ALA A 66 -9.27 1.42 -7.28
N GLY A 67 -8.45 2.20 -7.98
CA GLY A 67 -8.49 3.66 -8.03
C GLY A 67 -9.79 4.18 -8.65
N LYS A 68 -10.32 3.51 -9.67
CA LYS A 68 -11.61 3.85 -10.28
C LYS A 68 -12.73 3.78 -9.26
N ARG A 69 -12.86 2.64 -8.57
CA ARG A 69 -13.84 2.45 -7.50
C ARG A 69 -13.65 3.49 -6.41
N TYR A 70 -12.41 3.67 -5.97
CA TYR A 70 -12.08 4.63 -4.91
C TYR A 70 -12.56 6.03 -5.26
N MET A 71 -12.23 6.52 -6.45
CA MET A 71 -12.58 7.87 -6.88
C MET A 71 -14.07 8.03 -7.12
N ALA A 72 -14.74 7.02 -7.67
CA ALA A 72 -16.17 7.09 -7.93
C ALA A 72 -16.94 7.20 -6.60
N GLN A 73 -16.59 6.37 -5.62
CA GLN A 73 -17.17 6.41 -4.28
C GLN A 73 -16.88 7.74 -3.57
N ALA A 74 -15.63 8.19 -3.59
CA ALA A 74 -15.25 9.47 -2.97
C ALA A 74 -16.02 10.66 -3.58
N ARG A 75 -16.17 10.69 -4.91
CA ARG A 75 -16.97 11.73 -5.61
C ARG A 75 -18.45 11.67 -5.26
N ASN A 76 -18.97 10.51 -4.88
CA ASN A 76 -20.33 10.31 -4.40
C ASN A 76 -20.50 10.56 -2.89
N GLY A 77 -19.47 11.11 -2.23
CA GLY A 77 -19.47 11.36 -0.78
C GLY A 77 -19.48 10.07 0.06
N GLU A 78 -19.11 8.94 -0.52
CA GLU A 78 -18.95 7.67 0.20
C GLU A 78 -17.54 7.56 0.79
N SER A 79 -17.42 6.76 1.85
CA SER A 79 -16.12 6.23 2.26
C SER A 79 -15.74 5.10 1.28
N PRO A 80 -14.64 5.24 0.53
CA PRO A 80 -14.22 4.20 -0.41
C PRO A 80 -14.00 2.85 0.26
N TRP A 81 -14.40 1.77 -0.40
CA TRP A 81 -14.23 0.39 0.08
C TRP A 81 -14.85 0.11 1.47
N ASN A 82 -15.89 0.87 1.85
CA ASN A 82 -16.60 0.64 3.10
C ASN A 82 -17.18 -0.79 3.14
N ALA A 83 -16.92 -1.50 4.24
CA ALA A 83 -17.37 -2.87 4.47
C ALA A 83 -18.77 -2.96 5.11
N ILE A 84 -19.27 -1.86 5.66
CA ILE A 84 -20.54 -1.78 6.38
C ILE A 84 -21.63 -1.18 5.49
N ASP A 85 -21.35 -0.04 4.86
CA ASP A 85 -22.30 0.64 3.98
C ASP A 85 -22.09 0.16 2.54
N PRO A 86 -23.08 -0.49 1.91
CA PRO A 86 -22.96 -0.91 0.52
C PRO A 86 -22.69 0.28 -0.42
N PRO A 87 -21.89 0.09 -1.48
CA PRO A 87 -21.63 1.14 -2.45
C PRO A 87 -22.94 1.58 -3.11
N ARG A 88 -23.15 2.90 -3.25
CA ARG A 88 -24.30 3.44 -3.98
C ARG A 88 -23.97 3.74 -5.44
N VAL A 89 -22.68 3.80 -5.78
CA VAL A 89 -22.20 3.96 -7.14
C VAL A 89 -22.30 2.64 -7.91
N ASP A 90 -22.88 2.68 -9.12
CA ASP A 90 -22.97 1.53 -10.01
C ASP A 90 -21.64 1.21 -10.73
N GLN A 91 -21.53 -0.01 -11.25
CA GLN A 91 -20.31 -0.47 -11.94
C GLN A 91 -20.02 0.37 -13.21
N ALA A 92 -21.05 0.82 -13.92
CA ALA A 92 -20.88 1.62 -15.14
C ALA A 92 -20.22 2.98 -14.85
N THR A 93 -20.54 3.58 -13.68
CA THR A 93 -19.90 4.81 -13.20
C THR A 93 -18.46 4.54 -12.79
N ILE A 94 -18.20 3.42 -12.08
CA ILE A 94 -16.84 3.00 -11.71
C ILE A 94 -15.98 2.83 -12.98
N ASP A 95 -16.43 2.07 -13.97
CA ASP A 95 -15.66 1.74 -15.17
C ASP A 95 -15.24 2.98 -15.97
N LYS A 96 -16.11 3.99 -16.02
CA LYS A 96 -15.90 5.29 -16.69
C LYS A 96 -15.11 6.30 -15.84
N THR A 97 -14.86 6.01 -14.57
CA THR A 97 -14.16 6.93 -13.68
C THR A 97 -12.69 7.07 -14.08
N VAL A 98 -12.26 8.31 -14.28
CA VAL A 98 -10.84 8.63 -14.52
C VAL A 98 -10.09 8.65 -13.19
N VAL A 99 -9.04 7.85 -13.12
CA VAL A 99 -8.12 7.76 -11.99
C VAL A 99 -7.09 8.88 -12.11
N PRO A 100 -6.94 9.75 -11.10
CA PRO A 100 -5.91 10.76 -11.14
C PRO A 100 -4.51 10.11 -11.01
N PRO A 101 -3.49 10.61 -11.72
CA PRO A 101 -2.19 9.92 -11.81
C PRO A 101 -1.48 9.72 -10.46
N HIS A 102 -1.71 10.60 -9.49
CA HIS A 102 -1.13 10.49 -8.15
C HIS A 102 -1.54 9.23 -7.36
N LEU A 103 -2.52 8.45 -7.84
CA LEU A 103 -2.90 7.16 -7.24
C LEU A 103 -2.08 5.98 -7.79
N THR A 104 -1.42 6.12 -8.94
CA THR A 104 -0.72 5.01 -9.62
C THR A 104 0.74 5.33 -9.92
N GLU A 105 1.05 6.57 -10.32
CA GLU A 105 2.39 7.02 -10.69
C GLU A 105 3.42 6.89 -9.57
N PRO A 106 3.12 7.17 -8.28
CA PRO A 106 4.12 7.08 -7.22
C PRO A 106 4.77 5.68 -7.12
N THR A 107 4.00 4.61 -7.39
CA THR A 107 4.53 3.25 -7.41
C THR A 107 5.55 3.05 -8.52
N ALA A 108 5.31 3.63 -9.69
CA ALA A 108 6.22 3.54 -10.83
C ALA A 108 7.48 4.39 -10.64
N THR A 109 7.35 5.57 -10.03
CA THR A 109 8.44 6.56 -9.91
C THR A 109 9.28 6.41 -8.65
N ALA A 110 8.76 5.79 -7.58
CA ALA A 110 9.53 5.56 -6.36
C ALA A 110 10.83 4.80 -6.63
N PRO A 111 11.96 5.15 -5.99
CA PRO A 111 13.24 4.47 -6.21
C PRO A 111 13.20 2.98 -5.83
N VAL A 112 12.32 2.60 -4.92
CA VAL A 112 12.07 1.23 -4.48
C VAL A 112 10.61 1.06 -4.06
N VAL A 113 10.01 -0.08 -4.39
CA VAL A 113 8.68 -0.48 -3.90
C VAL A 113 8.86 -1.70 -3.01
N LEU A 114 8.32 -1.65 -1.79
CA LEU A 114 8.26 -2.80 -0.88
C LEU A 114 6.89 -3.45 -1.00
N VAL A 115 6.83 -4.66 -1.56
CA VAL A 115 5.61 -5.47 -1.56
C VAL A 115 5.61 -6.29 -0.28
N ILE A 116 4.65 -6.00 0.60
CA ILE A 116 4.51 -6.69 1.89
C ILE A 116 3.42 -7.75 1.73
N GLY A 117 3.83 -9.02 1.81
CA GLY A 117 2.92 -10.16 1.85
C GLY A 117 2.76 -10.68 3.28
N VAL A 118 1.64 -11.35 3.53
CA VAL A 118 1.37 -12.05 4.80
C VAL A 118 0.96 -13.48 4.49
N ASP A 119 1.62 -14.45 5.13
CA ASP A 119 1.20 -15.85 5.08
C ASP A 119 -0.01 -16.04 6.00
N LEU A 120 -1.19 -16.15 5.39
CA LEU A 120 -2.45 -16.30 6.11
C LEU A 120 -2.52 -17.60 6.93
N LYS A 121 -1.69 -18.61 6.65
CA LYS A 121 -1.64 -19.86 7.43
C LYS A 121 -1.12 -19.65 8.86
N VAL A 122 -0.43 -18.54 9.11
CA VAL A 122 0.13 -18.21 10.42
C VAL A 122 -0.52 -16.98 11.07
N VAL A 123 -1.61 -16.48 10.48
CA VAL A 123 -2.43 -15.40 11.03
C VAL A 123 -3.67 -15.99 11.71
N ALA A 124 -4.05 -15.44 12.86
CA ALA A 124 -5.32 -15.74 13.49
C ALA A 124 -6.43 -14.87 12.87
N SER A 125 -6.99 -15.31 11.75
CA SER A 125 -8.12 -14.64 11.07
C SER A 125 -9.45 -14.97 11.75
N THR A 126 -9.78 -14.23 12.82
CA THR A 126 -11.00 -14.43 13.61
C THR A 126 -12.29 -14.19 12.83
N ASP A 127 -12.18 -13.53 11.68
CA ASP A 127 -13.23 -13.08 10.77
C ASP A 127 -13.15 -13.77 9.39
N GLN A 128 -12.48 -14.92 9.27
CA GLN A 128 -12.25 -15.62 7.99
C GLN A 128 -13.52 -16.00 7.18
N HIS A 129 -14.71 -15.84 7.75
CA HIS A 129 -16.00 -16.14 7.14
C HIS A 129 -17.01 -14.98 7.22
N LEU A 130 -16.56 -13.79 7.67
CA LEU A 130 -17.38 -12.58 7.76
C LEU A 130 -17.37 -11.80 6.43
#